data_AF-A0A9E3D1S3-F1
#
_entry.id   AF-A0A9E3D1S3-F1
#
_cell.length_a   1.000
_cell.length_b   1.000
_cell.length_c   1.000
_cell.angle_alpha   90.00
_cell.angle_beta   90.00
_cell.angle_gamma   90.00
#
_symmetry.space_group_name_H-M   'P 1'
#
loop_
_entity.id
_entity.type
_entity.pdbx_description
1 polymer ?
#
loop_
_entity_poly.entity_id
_entity_poly.type
_entity_poly.pdbx_seq_one_letter_code
_entity_poly.pdbx_strand_id
1 'polypeptide(L)'
;MAQTARPVEHFNYVLGTQTFGPSYHFTAAPPVVETAEAIAALGSNTIKFQLKPAAGGEQTLAEIARSDPAIKTVIDMPFANLLMWVYPPATRARLFDPATLGAEYHELYDLTRYLRQTYNGSGKAFFLGNWEMDNHLTASRKKEPSPELLADVTAWVATRQQAVDDAKRDTPGSDVEVYYYLEVNLVWDAIADRPRAANTVLPATGVDYVSYSAYDSLLPNPEQKLPRALDYLQSQLKPKDGISGKRVFIGEYGFPVDRYTPQDQDTLSRRVMRIGLEWGCPFVLYWEMYNNEVRDGRQRGFWLIDDEGRKQPVYFTLQQYHRNARVWVTDFLRQQQRLPSSMEFDGAAVQWLQ
;
A
#
# COMPACT_ATOMS: atom_id res chain seq x y z
N MET A 1 11.06 4.23 30.34
CA MET A 1 9.95 4.68 29.48
C MET A 1 10.37 4.87 28.02
N ALA A 2 11.55 5.44 27.70
CA ALA A 2 12.00 5.60 26.30
C ALA A 2 12.31 4.27 25.57
N GLN A 3 12.76 3.23 26.29
CA GLN A 3 13.18 1.95 25.68
C GLN A 3 12.01 1.06 25.23
N THR A 4 10.78 1.31 25.71
CA THR A 4 9.55 0.57 25.34
C THR A 4 8.69 1.28 24.29
N ALA A 5 8.93 2.58 24.03
CA ALA A 5 8.11 3.36 23.09
C ALA A 5 8.38 2.95 21.64
N ARG A 6 9.66 2.82 21.27
CA ARG A 6 10.07 2.55 19.89
C ARG A 6 9.55 1.22 19.32
N PRO A 7 9.61 0.08 20.02
CA PRO A 7 9.07 -1.17 19.49
C PRO A 7 7.55 -1.13 19.26
N VAL A 8 6.81 -0.40 20.09
CA VAL A 8 5.36 -0.25 19.93
C VAL A 8 5.04 0.69 18.76
N GLU A 9 5.77 1.80 18.63
CA GLU A 9 5.61 2.75 17.52
C GLU A 9 5.87 2.11 16.14
N HIS A 10 6.80 1.16 16.08
CA HIS A 10 7.19 0.46 14.85
C HIS A 10 6.42 -0.85 14.62
N PHE A 11 5.53 -1.24 15.53
CA PHE A 11 4.71 -2.42 15.35
C PHE A 11 3.73 -2.22 14.17
N ASN A 12 3.63 -3.19 13.26
CA ASN A 12 2.68 -3.10 12.15
C ASN A 12 1.25 -3.39 12.64
N TYR A 13 0.40 -2.36 12.65
CA TYR A 13 -1.00 -2.46 13.06
C TYR A 13 -1.95 -2.91 11.95
N VAL A 14 -1.45 -3.35 10.79
CA VAL A 14 -2.20 -3.95 9.66
C VAL A 14 -3.20 -3.01 8.98
N LEU A 15 -4.17 -2.47 9.69
CA LEU A 15 -5.17 -1.56 9.14
C LEU A 15 -4.58 -0.17 8.91
N GLY A 16 -4.96 0.45 7.80
CA GLY A 16 -4.52 1.79 7.46
C GLY A 16 -5.35 2.40 6.34
N THR A 17 -4.84 3.49 5.79
CA THR A 17 -5.46 4.21 4.67
C THR A 17 -4.38 4.94 3.86
N GLN A 18 -4.80 5.74 2.90
CA GLN A 18 -3.95 6.29 1.86
C GLN A 18 -4.38 7.69 1.44
N THR A 19 -3.55 8.32 0.61
CA THR A 19 -3.80 9.64 0.03
C THR A 19 -3.29 9.72 -1.41
N PHE A 20 -4.22 9.89 -2.34
CA PHE A 20 -3.94 9.97 -3.78
C PHE A 20 -4.76 11.07 -4.42
N GLY A 21 -4.14 12.24 -4.66
CA GLY A 21 -4.78 13.32 -5.43
C GLY A 21 -6.12 13.80 -4.85
N PRO A 22 -6.20 14.11 -3.54
CA PRO A 22 -7.45 14.52 -2.90
C PRO A 22 -8.05 15.74 -3.61
N SER A 23 -9.37 15.73 -3.81
CA SER A 23 -10.09 16.79 -4.56
C SER A 23 -10.37 18.05 -3.73
N TYR A 24 -10.12 17.99 -2.42
CA TYR A 24 -10.27 19.08 -1.47
C TYR A 24 -9.22 18.97 -0.35
N HIS A 25 -9.05 20.07 0.37
CA HIS A 25 -8.24 20.21 1.59
C HIS A 25 -8.75 21.44 2.37
N PHE A 26 -8.42 21.53 3.65
CA PHE A 26 -8.99 22.49 4.61
C PHE A 26 -7.98 23.51 5.13
N THR A 27 -6.69 23.33 4.85
CA THR A 27 -5.60 24.19 5.35
C THR A 27 -4.79 24.79 4.20
N ALA A 28 -3.73 25.54 4.52
CA ALA A 28 -2.79 26.03 3.52
C ALA A 28 -1.67 25.02 3.18
N ALA A 29 -1.62 23.88 3.86
CA ALA A 29 -0.61 22.86 3.61
C ALA A 29 -0.83 22.18 2.24
N PRO A 30 0.22 21.69 1.58
CA PRO A 30 0.06 20.85 0.39
C PRO A 30 -0.89 19.68 0.69
N PRO A 31 -1.80 19.28 -0.23
CA PRO A 31 -2.84 18.31 0.10
C PRO A 31 -2.32 16.95 0.61
N VAL A 32 -1.17 16.49 0.11
CA VAL A 32 -0.51 15.26 0.57
C VAL A 32 0.01 15.37 2.01
N VAL A 33 0.43 16.57 2.43
CA VAL A 33 0.89 16.85 3.79
C VAL A 33 -0.31 16.89 4.74
N GLU A 34 -1.36 17.63 4.40
CA GLU A 34 -2.58 17.71 5.23
C GLU A 34 -3.23 16.33 5.44
N THR A 35 -3.36 15.55 4.36
CA THR A 35 -3.92 14.20 4.48
C THR A 35 -3.00 13.27 5.26
N ALA A 36 -1.68 13.38 5.12
CA ALA A 36 -0.73 12.63 5.96
C ALA A 36 -0.86 13.01 7.45
N GLU A 37 -1.02 14.29 7.79
CA GLU A 37 -1.30 14.74 9.15
C GLU A 37 -2.63 14.16 9.67
N ALA A 38 -3.67 14.13 8.83
CA ALA A 38 -4.95 13.51 9.18
C ALA A 38 -4.81 11.98 9.41
N ILE A 39 -3.98 11.28 8.63
CA ILE A 39 -3.70 9.84 8.80
C ILE A 39 -2.93 9.59 10.10
N ALA A 40 -1.96 10.45 10.43
CA ALA A 40 -1.27 10.37 11.71
C ALA A 40 -2.23 10.65 12.89
N ALA A 41 -3.12 11.64 12.75
CA ALA A 41 -4.12 12.00 13.75
C ALA A 41 -5.23 10.94 13.93
N LEU A 42 -5.51 10.15 12.89
CA LEU A 42 -6.33 8.94 12.98
C LEU A 42 -5.71 7.91 13.93
N GLY A 43 -4.38 7.92 14.07
CA GLY A 43 -3.60 6.99 14.88
C GLY A 43 -2.88 5.91 14.09
N SER A 44 -2.90 5.99 12.75
CA SER A 44 -2.16 5.06 11.91
C SER A 44 -0.66 5.38 11.92
N ASN A 45 0.17 4.34 11.92
CA ASN A 45 1.61 4.43 11.64
C ASN A 45 1.95 3.93 10.23
N THR A 46 0.93 3.73 9.38
CA THR A 46 1.06 3.30 8.00
C THR A 46 0.41 4.34 7.09
N ILE A 47 1.11 4.71 6.01
CA ILE A 47 0.59 5.58 4.96
C ILE A 47 0.90 4.96 3.60
N LYS A 48 -0.03 5.09 2.65
CA LYS A 48 0.22 4.85 1.22
C LYS A 48 -0.03 6.14 0.42
N PHE A 49 0.91 6.51 -0.45
CA PHE A 49 0.85 7.75 -1.24
C PHE A 49 1.64 7.62 -2.56
N GLN A 50 1.70 8.69 -3.36
CA GLN A 50 2.42 8.68 -4.64
C GLN A 50 3.76 9.44 -4.54
N LEU A 51 4.80 8.85 -5.12
CA LEU A 51 6.08 9.48 -5.40
C LEU A 51 6.30 9.52 -6.92
N LYS A 52 6.18 10.70 -7.52
CA LYS A 52 6.42 10.94 -8.93
C LYS A 52 6.84 12.39 -9.16
N PRO A 53 7.51 12.72 -10.27
CA PRO A 53 7.74 14.10 -10.65
C PRO A 53 6.43 14.86 -10.84
N ALA A 54 6.47 16.18 -10.61
CA ALA A 54 5.41 17.06 -11.07
C ALA A 54 5.23 16.94 -12.59
N ALA A 55 4.06 17.34 -13.11
CA ALA A 55 3.78 17.26 -14.54
C ALA A 55 4.86 18.01 -15.36
N GLY A 56 5.56 17.29 -16.24
CA GLY A 56 6.67 17.81 -17.04
C GLY A 56 8.02 17.92 -16.31
N GLY A 57 8.11 17.47 -15.06
CA GLY A 57 9.35 17.42 -14.31
C GLY A 57 10.26 16.26 -14.72
N GLU A 58 11.57 16.49 -14.65
CA GLU A 58 12.62 15.51 -14.99
C GLU A 58 13.39 15.02 -13.74
N GLN A 59 12.95 15.42 -12.54
CA GLN A 59 13.62 15.07 -11.29
C GLN A 59 13.52 13.57 -11.02
N THR A 60 14.63 12.95 -10.62
CA THR A 60 14.65 11.53 -10.23
C THR A 60 13.82 11.30 -8.97
N LEU A 61 13.38 10.06 -8.73
CA LEU A 61 12.66 9.68 -7.52
C LEU A 61 13.47 10.00 -6.25
N ALA A 62 14.77 9.76 -6.28
CA ALA A 62 15.67 10.07 -5.16
C ALA A 62 15.81 11.58 -4.92
N GLU A 63 15.80 12.40 -5.97
CA GLU A 63 15.80 13.87 -5.85
C GLU A 63 14.50 14.39 -5.24
N ILE A 64 13.35 13.85 -5.66
CA ILE A 64 12.04 14.20 -5.11
C ILE A 64 11.97 13.83 -3.63
N ALA A 65 12.31 12.58 -3.28
CA ALA A 65 12.32 12.13 -1.89
C ALA A 65 13.28 12.93 -1.00
N ARG A 66 14.32 13.55 -1.58
CA ARG A 66 15.29 14.39 -0.88
C ARG A 66 14.86 15.84 -0.73
N SER A 67 14.23 16.39 -1.77
CA SER A 67 14.22 17.85 -1.96
C SER A 67 12.83 18.43 -2.19
N ASP A 68 11.83 17.61 -2.55
CA ASP A 68 10.45 18.10 -2.60
C ASP A 68 9.96 18.36 -1.16
N PRO A 69 9.58 19.60 -0.80
CA PRO A 69 9.24 19.92 0.57
C PRO A 69 8.03 19.14 1.11
N ALA A 70 7.03 18.87 0.27
CA ALA A 70 5.83 18.16 0.68
C ALA A 70 6.13 16.68 0.91
N ILE A 71 6.81 16.03 -0.04
CA ILE A 71 7.19 14.63 0.06
C ILE A 71 8.15 14.41 1.23
N LYS A 72 9.17 15.25 1.38
CA LYS A 72 10.12 15.14 2.50
C LYS A 72 9.40 15.26 3.84
N THR A 73 8.48 16.22 3.96
CA THR A 73 7.66 16.39 5.17
C THR A 73 6.90 15.11 5.50
N VAL A 74 6.25 14.47 4.52
CA VAL A 74 5.53 13.21 4.71
C VAL A 74 6.45 12.06 5.12
N ILE A 75 7.62 11.91 4.49
CA ILE A 75 8.55 10.82 4.84
C ILE A 75 9.11 11.00 6.27
N ASP A 76 9.35 12.25 6.69
CA ASP A 76 9.86 12.61 8.01
C ASP A 76 8.82 12.44 9.14
N MET A 77 7.52 12.32 8.82
CA MET A 77 6.47 12.04 9.81
C MET A 77 6.69 10.69 10.51
N PRO A 78 6.12 10.47 11.71
CA PRO A 78 6.36 9.26 12.52
C PRO A 78 5.61 8.02 12.02
N PHE A 79 5.48 7.84 10.71
CA PHE A 79 5.04 6.58 10.11
C PHE A 79 6.16 5.54 10.20
N ALA A 80 5.79 4.32 10.59
CA ALA A 80 6.65 3.16 10.58
C ALA A 80 6.67 2.49 9.20
N ASN A 81 5.53 2.46 8.50
CA ASN A 81 5.37 1.84 7.18
C ASN A 81 4.95 2.90 6.15
N LEU A 82 5.74 3.06 5.10
CA LEU A 82 5.49 4.00 4.01
C LEU A 82 5.40 3.24 2.70
N LEU A 83 4.17 3.09 2.20
CA LEU A 83 3.92 2.49 0.89
C LEU A 83 3.83 3.59 -0.16
N MET A 84 4.44 3.38 -1.31
CA MET A 84 4.51 4.37 -2.38
C MET A 84 4.22 3.75 -3.73
N TRP A 85 3.34 4.39 -4.50
CA TRP A 85 3.41 4.23 -5.94
C TRP A 85 4.57 5.07 -6.47
N VAL A 86 5.54 4.40 -7.09
CA VAL A 86 6.74 5.06 -7.62
C VAL A 86 6.68 5.09 -9.15
N TYR A 87 6.72 6.28 -9.71
CA TYR A 87 6.76 6.49 -11.16
C TYR A 87 7.88 7.47 -11.50
N PRO A 88 9.00 6.99 -12.07
CA PRO A 88 10.06 7.84 -12.57
C PRO A 88 9.57 8.85 -13.62
N PRO A 89 10.38 9.87 -13.95
CA PRO A 89 10.14 10.73 -15.10
C PRO A 89 9.83 9.92 -16.36
N ALA A 90 8.81 10.37 -17.09
CA ALA A 90 8.41 9.71 -18.32
C ALA A 90 9.58 9.74 -19.32
N THR A 91 10.06 8.56 -19.71
CA THR A 91 10.96 8.45 -20.85
C THR A 91 10.15 8.65 -22.13
N ARG A 92 10.74 9.30 -23.14
CA ARG A 92 10.11 9.41 -24.49
C ARG A 92 10.13 8.07 -25.26
N ALA A 93 10.74 7.05 -24.68
CA ALA A 93 10.98 5.75 -25.30
C ALA A 93 9.86 4.77 -24.94
N ARG A 94 9.86 3.55 -25.49
CA ARG A 94 8.84 2.56 -25.13
C ARG A 94 9.14 2.12 -23.69
N LEU A 95 8.12 2.03 -22.85
CA LEU A 95 8.22 1.63 -21.43
C LEU A 95 9.10 0.39 -21.16
N PHE A 96 9.25 -0.47 -22.17
CA PHE A 96 9.84 -1.79 -22.07
C PHE A 96 11.09 -1.98 -22.94
N ASP A 97 11.61 -0.92 -23.57
CA ASP A 97 12.90 -1.01 -24.24
C ASP A 97 14.07 -1.09 -23.22
N PRO A 98 15.22 -1.68 -23.59
CA PRO A 98 16.32 -1.90 -22.64
C PRO A 98 16.85 -0.61 -21.99
N ALA A 99 16.80 0.53 -22.69
CA ALA A 99 17.21 1.81 -22.15
C ALA A 99 16.24 2.29 -21.06
N THR A 100 14.94 2.14 -21.27
CA THR A 100 13.92 2.48 -20.27
C THR A 100 13.96 1.54 -19.08
N LEU A 101 14.19 0.24 -19.28
CA LEU A 101 14.41 -0.70 -18.17
C LEU A 101 15.68 -0.36 -17.37
N GLY A 102 16.77 0.03 -18.04
CA GLY A 102 17.98 0.51 -17.36
C GLY A 102 17.72 1.77 -16.53
N ALA A 103 16.94 2.72 -17.04
CA ALA A 103 16.54 3.91 -16.29
C ALA A 103 15.65 3.55 -15.08
N GLU A 104 14.66 2.68 -15.25
CA GLU A 104 13.81 2.18 -14.15
C GLU A 104 14.64 1.48 -13.06
N TYR A 105 15.64 0.68 -13.45
CA TYR A 105 16.57 0.07 -12.51
C TYR A 105 17.29 1.13 -11.68
N HIS A 106 17.91 2.11 -12.33
CA HIS A 106 18.68 3.14 -11.63
C HIS A 106 17.81 3.98 -10.70
N GLU A 107 16.61 4.35 -11.11
CA GLU A 107 15.67 5.13 -10.31
C GLU A 107 15.28 4.43 -9.00
N LEU A 108 14.94 3.15 -9.05
CA LEU A 108 14.60 2.39 -7.84
C LEU A 108 15.83 2.05 -7.01
N TYR A 109 16.97 1.77 -7.64
CA TYR A 109 18.23 1.50 -6.94
C TYR A 109 18.67 2.74 -6.14
N ASP A 110 18.71 3.91 -6.77
CA ASP A 110 19.13 5.16 -6.14
C ASP A 110 18.14 5.64 -5.08
N LEU A 111 16.82 5.50 -5.32
CA LEU A 111 15.81 5.76 -4.30
C LEU A 111 15.99 4.85 -3.09
N THR A 112 16.17 3.54 -3.31
CA THR A 112 16.36 2.56 -2.23
C THR A 112 17.61 2.89 -1.41
N ARG A 113 18.73 3.17 -2.07
CA ARG A 113 19.96 3.57 -1.38
C ARG A 113 19.76 4.85 -0.57
N TYR A 114 19.15 5.87 -1.16
CA TYR A 114 18.86 7.13 -0.48
C TYR A 114 18.01 6.92 0.77
N LEU A 115 16.91 6.16 0.67
CA LEU A 115 16.02 5.87 1.80
C LEU A 115 16.77 5.14 2.91
N ARG A 116 17.52 4.08 2.57
CA ARG A 116 18.26 3.27 3.56
C ARG A 116 19.41 4.01 4.22
N GLN A 117 20.08 4.92 3.52
CA GLN A 117 21.19 5.69 4.07
C GLN A 117 20.70 6.89 4.90
N THR A 118 19.70 7.61 4.39
CA THR A 118 19.23 8.87 5.00
C THR A 118 18.37 8.62 6.23
N TYR A 119 17.53 7.59 6.19
CA TYR A 119 16.65 7.23 7.29
C TYR A 119 17.21 6.11 8.17
N ASN A 120 18.48 5.75 8.01
CA ASN A 120 19.12 4.78 8.90
C ASN A 120 19.05 5.25 10.36
N GLY A 121 18.78 4.33 11.27
CA GLY A 121 18.52 4.64 12.66
C GLY A 121 17.10 5.14 12.90
N SER A 122 16.19 5.06 11.92
CA SER A 122 14.75 5.29 12.12
C SER A 122 13.99 3.99 12.37
N GLY A 123 14.37 2.87 11.75
CA GLY A 123 13.61 1.62 11.77
C GLY A 123 12.39 1.60 10.85
N LYS A 124 12.26 2.57 9.93
CA LYS A 124 11.17 2.65 8.95
C LYS A 124 11.23 1.50 7.94
N ALA A 125 10.06 1.09 7.45
CA ALA A 125 9.91 0.20 6.32
C ALA A 125 9.26 0.95 5.15
N PHE A 126 9.88 0.87 3.98
CA PHE A 126 9.39 1.46 2.73
C PHE A 126 8.94 0.36 1.77
N PHE A 127 7.79 0.55 1.12
CA PHE A 127 7.27 -0.38 0.13
C PHE A 127 7.07 0.39 -1.17
N LEU A 128 7.80 0.00 -2.22
CA LEU A 128 7.78 0.65 -3.52
C LEU A 128 6.94 -0.20 -4.47
N GLY A 129 5.98 0.39 -5.18
CA GLY A 129 5.14 -0.37 -6.09
C GLY A 129 4.48 0.46 -7.18
N ASN A 130 3.41 -0.08 -7.74
CA ASN A 130 2.63 0.50 -8.84
C ASN A 130 1.15 0.55 -8.47
N TRP A 131 0.36 1.17 -9.33
CA TRP A 131 -1.10 1.10 -9.32
C TRP A 131 -1.56 -0.07 -10.19
N GLU A 132 -2.52 -0.85 -9.70
CA GLU A 132 -3.39 -1.76 -10.48
C GLU A 132 -2.87 -2.22 -11.85
N MET A 133 -1.93 -3.19 -11.87
CA MET A 133 -1.23 -3.59 -13.09
C MET A 133 -2.19 -4.00 -14.22
N ASP A 134 -3.30 -4.67 -13.93
CA ASP A 134 -4.23 -5.13 -14.96
C ASP A 134 -5.02 -3.97 -15.61
N ASN A 135 -5.14 -2.81 -14.96
CA ASN A 135 -5.62 -1.58 -15.61
C ASN A 135 -4.59 -1.00 -16.58
N HIS A 136 -3.29 -1.17 -16.34
CA HIS A 136 -2.25 -0.83 -17.32
C HIS A 136 -2.21 -1.82 -18.48
N LEU A 137 -2.47 -3.10 -18.20
CA LEU A 137 -2.44 -4.17 -19.20
C LEU A 137 -3.67 -4.19 -20.11
N THR A 138 -4.84 -3.77 -19.61
CA THR A 138 -6.09 -3.91 -20.34
C THR A 138 -6.69 -2.55 -20.69
N ALA A 139 -6.75 -2.24 -22.00
CA ALA A 139 -7.45 -1.05 -22.50
C ALA A 139 -8.96 -1.04 -22.13
N SER A 140 -9.50 -2.23 -21.84
CA SER A 140 -10.78 -2.43 -21.16
C SER A 140 -10.81 -3.85 -20.60
N ARG A 141 -11.61 -4.11 -19.56
CA ARG A 141 -11.76 -5.43 -18.91
C ARG A 141 -12.15 -6.57 -19.88
N LYS A 142 -12.67 -6.24 -21.06
CA LYS A 142 -13.07 -7.21 -22.10
C LYS A 142 -11.91 -7.70 -22.96
N LYS A 143 -10.83 -6.92 -23.07
CA LYS A 143 -9.69 -7.25 -23.93
C LYS A 143 -8.58 -7.90 -23.10
N GLU A 144 -8.04 -9.00 -23.61
CA GLU A 144 -6.87 -9.63 -23.02
C GLU A 144 -5.60 -8.88 -23.42
N PRO A 145 -4.62 -8.77 -22.51
CA PRO A 145 -3.31 -8.25 -22.87
C PRO A 145 -2.62 -9.19 -23.87
N SER A 146 -1.81 -8.64 -24.77
CA SER A 146 -1.04 -9.49 -25.68
C SER A 146 0.07 -10.22 -24.93
N PRO A 147 0.52 -11.39 -25.40
CA PRO A 147 1.67 -12.09 -24.84
C PRO A 147 2.93 -11.22 -24.77
N GLU A 148 3.15 -10.36 -25.75
CA GLU A 148 4.29 -9.43 -25.78
C GLU A 148 4.20 -8.41 -24.64
N LEU A 149 3.01 -7.83 -24.41
CA LEU A 149 2.80 -6.88 -23.32
C LEU A 149 2.98 -7.55 -21.94
N LEU A 150 2.55 -8.81 -21.80
CA LEU A 150 2.77 -9.58 -20.58
C LEU A 150 4.26 -9.83 -20.33
N ALA A 151 5.03 -10.21 -21.36
CA ALA A 151 6.48 -10.39 -21.26
C ALA A 151 7.21 -9.09 -20.90
N ASP A 152 6.80 -7.98 -21.52
CA ASP A 152 7.29 -6.64 -21.27
C ASP A 152 7.07 -6.22 -19.80
N VAL A 153 5.85 -6.42 -19.28
CA VAL A 153 5.56 -6.15 -17.87
C VAL A 153 6.30 -7.09 -16.93
N THR A 154 6.48 -8.37 -17.29
CA THR A 154 7.34 -9.28 -16.54
C THR A 154 8.76 -8.76 -16.41
N ALA A 155 9.35 -8.26 -17.51
CA ALA A 155 10.70 -7.67 -17.49
C ALA A 155 10.75 -6.41 -16.63
N TRP A 156 9.73 -5.54 -16.71
CA TRP A 156 9.64 -4.33 -15.90
C TRP A 156 9.56 -4.63 -14.39
N VAL A 157 8.67 -5.54 -13.98
CA VAL A 157 8.52 -5.96 -12.57
C VAL A 157 9.80 -6.63 -12.06
N ALA A 158 10.42 -7.50 -12.86
CA ALA A 158 11.68 -8.16 -12.48
C ALA A 158 12.84 -7.17 -12.31
N THR A 159 12.96 -6.20 -13.22
CA THR A 159 13.99 -5.14 -13.17
C THR A 159 13.87 -4.30 -11.91
N ARG A 160 12.64 -3.91 -11.55
CA ARG A 160 12.34 -3.13 -10.35
C ARG A 160 12.65 -3.89 -9.06
N GLN A 161 12.27 -5.16 -8.98
CA GLN A 161 12.64 -5.99 -7.83
C GLN A 161 14.16 -6.14 -7.73
N GLN A 162 14.85 -6.37 -8.85
CA GLN A 162 16.30 -6.50 -8.87
C GLN A 162 16.99 -5.23 -8.37
N ALA A 163 16.51 -4.05 -8.78
CA ALA A 163 17.04 -2.77 -8.32
C ALA A 163 16.97 -2.62 -6.79
N VAL A 164 15.85 -3.02 -6.18
CA VAL A 164 15.69 -3.01 -4.72
C VAL A 164 16.61 -4.03 -4.06
N ASP A 165 16.67 -5.27 -4.56
CA ASP A 165 17.53 -6.32 -4.00
C ASP A 165 19.03 -5.91 -4.06
N ASP A 166 19.47 -5.36 -5.19
CA ASP A 166 20.84 -4.90 -5.42
C ASP A 166 21.19 -3.71 -4.52
N ALA A 167 20.31 -2.71 -4.42
CA ALA A 167 20.50 -1.57 -3.52
C ALA A 167 20.55 -2.02 -2.06
N LYS A 168 19.76 -3.04 -1.68
CA LYS A 168 19.79 -3.58 -0.33
C LYS A 168 21.11 -4.26 0.00
N ARG A 169 21.64 -5.06 -0.92
CA ARG A 169 22.96 -5.70 -0.80
C ARG A 169 24.06 -4.63 -0.66
N ASP A 170 23.96 -3.54 -1.41
CA ASP A 170 25.01 -2.52 -1.49
C ASP A 170 24.94 -1.47 -0.36
N THR A 171 23.93 -1.53 0.50
CA THR A 171 23.83 -0.73 1.74
C THR A 171 23.64 -1.62 2.98
N PRO A 172 24.62 -2.48 3.31
CA PRO A 172 24.51 -3.37 4.46
C PRO A 172 24.47 -2.58 5.78
N GLY A 173 23.84 -3.15 6.80
CA GLY A 173 23.82 -2.59 8.16
C GLY A 173 22.83 -1.44 8.41
N SER A 174 21.99 -1.09 7.43
CA SER A 174 20.86 -0.18 7.66
C SER A 174 19.71 -0.89 8.37
N ASP A 175 19.12 -0.25 9.37
CA ASP A 175 17.89 -0.72 10.06
C ASP A 175 16.60 -0.36 9.32
N VAL A 176 16.72 0.31 8.18
CA VAL A 176 15.62 0.61 7.27
C VAL A 176 15.45 -0.54 6.28
N GLU A 177 14.22 -1.05 6.23
CA GLU A 177 13.80 -2.00 5.22
C GLU A 177 13.20 -1.28 4.02
N VAL A 178 13.51 -1.80 2.84
CA VAL A 178 12.85 -1.41 1.60
C VAL A 178 12.41 -2.69 0.91
N TYR A 179 11.19 -2.70 0.41
CA TYR A 179 10.59 -3.81 -0.31
C TYR A 179 9.96 -3.31 -1.60
N TYR A 180 9.92 -4.17 -2.62
CA TYR A 180 9.14 -3.93 -3.81
C TYR A 180 7.85 -4.77 -3.81
N TYR A 181 6.73 -4.17 -4.21
CA TYR A 181 5.48 -4.87 -4.40
C TYR A 181 4.90 -4.66 -5.80
N LEU A 182 4.30 -5.72 -6.34
CA LEU A 182 3.42 -5.61 -7.51
C LEU A 182 1.99 -5.42 -7.02
N GLU A 183 1.34 -4.34 -7.46
CA GLU A 183 -0.09 -4.18 -7.27
C GLU A 183 -0.87 -4.76 -8.43
N VAL A 184 -1.83 -5.61 -8.10
CA VAL A 184 -2.69 -6.32 -9.06
C VAL A 184 -4.17 -6.04 -8.78
N ASN A 185 -4.99 -6.25 -9.80
CA ASN A 185 -6.45 -6.16 -9.75
C ASN A 185 -7.03 -7.20 -10.72
N LEU A 186 -8.36 -7.32 -10.81
CA LEU A 186 -9.01 -8.33 -11.68
C LEU A 186 -8.58 -9.79 -11.39
N VAL A 187 -8.36 -10.13 -10.12
CA VAL A 187 -7.90 -11.47 -9.70
C VAL A 187 -8.88 -12.57 -10.08
N TRP A 188 -10.19 -12.26 -10.14
CA TRP A 188 -11.19 -13.23 -10.58
C TRP A 188 -11.08 -13.59 -12.07
N ASP A 189 -10.56 -12.69 -12.90
CA ASP A 189 -10.22 -13.04 -14.29
C ASP A 189 -9.08 -14.05 -14.31
N ALA A 190 -8.06 -13.87 -13.46
CA ALA A 190 -6.93 -14.78 -13.35
C ALA A 190 -7.35 -16.18 -12.82
N ILE A 191 -8.24 -16.22 -11.83
CA ILE A 191 -8.85 -17.46 -11.31
C ILE A 191 -9.64 -18.20 -12.40
N ALA A 192 -10.21 -17.46 -13.36
CA ALA A 192 -10.89 -18.01 -14.54
C ALA A 192 -9.92 -18.28 -15.71
N ASP A 193 -8.63 -18.39 -15.42
CA ASP A 193 -7.55 -18.69 -16.37
C ASP A 193 -7.37 -17.65 -17.50
N ARG A 194 -7.91 -16.43 -17.33
CA ARG A 194 -7.64 -15.34 -18.27
C ARG A 194 -6.25 -14.76 -17.99
N PRO A 195 -5.46 -14.39 -19.03
CA PRO A 195 -4.12 -13.85 -18.82
C PRO A 195 -4.16 -12.51 -18.08
N ARG A 196 -3.56 -12.48 -16.88
CA ARG A 196 -3.50 -11.33 -15.97
C ARG A 196 -2.13 -11.26 -15.29
N ALA A 197 -1.82 -10.12 -14.68
CA ALA A 197 -0.60 -9.98 -13.88
C ALA A 197 -0.52 -11.07 -12.79
N ALA A 198 -1.65 -11.39 -12.17
CA ALA A 198 -1.74 -12.39 -11.10
C ALA A 198 -1.27 -13.80 -11.50
N ASN A 199 -1.60 -14.29 -12.70
CA ASN A 199 -1.28 -15.68 -13.11
C ASN A 199 -0.18 -15.78 -14.16
N THR A 200 0.28 -14.65 -14.71
CA THR A 200 1.35 -14.61 -15.71
C THR A 200 2.60 -13.93 -15.17
N VAL A 201 2.46 -12.75 -14.56
CA VAL A 201 3.60 -11.92 -14.13
C VAL A 201 4.10 -12.33 -12.75
N LEU A 202 3.20 -12.50 -11.76
CA LEU A 202 3.57 -12.92 -10.40
C LEU A 202 4.37 -14.23 -10.37
N PRO A 203 3.94 -15.34 -11.00
CA PRO A 203 4.70 -16.59 -10.94
C PRO A 203 6.00 -16.54 -11.75
N ALA A 204 6.19 -15.55 -12.62
CA ALA A 204 7.45 -15.34 -13.33
C ALA A 204 8.44 -14.48 -12.51
N THR A 205 7.94 -13.65 -11.60
CA THR A 205 8.73 -12.64 -10.86
C THR A 205 9.01 -13.08 -9.42
N GLY A 206 9.99 -12.44 -8.79
CA GLY A 206 10.43 -12.73 -7.42
C GLY A 206 10.10 -11.59 -6.45
N VAL A 207 8.91 -10.99 -6.59
CA VAL A 207 8.52 -9.79 -5.83
C VAL A 207 8.50 -10.04 -4.32
N ASP A 208 8.85 -9.03 -3.52
CA ASP A 208 8.79 -9.12 -2.06
C ASP A 208 7.34 -9.30 -1.59
N TYR A 209 6.44 -8.41 -2.05
CA TYR A 209 5.03 -8.41 -1.67
C TYR A 209 4.08 -8.24 -2.87
N VAL A 210 2.80 -8.49 -2.64
CA VAL A 210 1.70 -8.27 -3.59
C VAL A 210 0.64 -7.42 -2.93
N SER A 211 0.33 -6.29 -3.55
CA SER A 211 -0.80 -5.45 -3.20
C SER A 211 -2.02 -5.85 -4.03
N TYR A 212 -3.17 -6.06 -3.41
CA TYR A 212 -4.41 -6.36 -4.12
C TYR A 212 -5.38 -5.19 -4.00
N SER A 213 -5.72 -4.56 -5.13
CA SER A 213 -6.89 -3.68 -5.22
C SER A 213 -8.15 -4.54 -5.33
N ALA A 214 -8.85 -4.69 -4.21
CA ALA A 214 -9.76 -5.79 -3.96
C ALA A 214 -11.20 -5.58 -4.46
N TYR A 215 -11.44 -4.55 -5.27
CA TYR A 215 -12.79 -4.15 -5.70
C TYR A 215 -13.60 -5.25 -6.41
N ASP A 216 -12.96 -6.22 -7.07
CA ASP A 216 -13.63 -7.37 -7.70
C ASP A 216 -13.98 -8.51 -6.72
N SER A 217 -13.57 -8.40 -5.45
CA SER A 217 -13.86 -9.35 -4.36
C SER A 217 -14.73 -8.79 -3.23
N LEU A 218 -15.05 -7.49 -3.22
CA LEU A 218 -15.81 -6.89 -2.12
C LEU A 218 -17.27 -7.33 -2.08
N LEU A 219 -17.90 -7.59 -3.24
CA LEU A 219 -19.31 -7.92 -3.34
C LEU A 219 -19.64 -8.89 -4.50
N PRO A 220 -20.77 -9.63 -4.40
CA PRO A 220 -21.42 -10.02 -3.14
C PRO A 220 -20.54 -11.03 -2.36
N ASN A 221 -20.82 -11.24 -1.08
CA ASN A 221 -20.20 -12.28 -0.22
C ASN A 221 -18.67 -12.19 -0.10
N PRO A 222 -18.12 -11.08 0.41
CA PRO A 222 -16.68 -10.91 0.60
C PRO A 222 -16.05 -12.02 1.45
N GLU A 223 -16.77 -12.61 2.41
CA GLU A 223 -16.29 -13.69 3.29
C GLU A 223 -15.90 -14.95 2.51
N GLN A 224 -16.48 -15.16 1.32
CA GLN A 224 -16.12 -16.26 0.43
C GLN A 224 -15.13 -15.79 -0.63
N LYS A 225 -15.38 -14.60 -1.22
CA LYS A 225 -14.62 -14.16 -2.38
C LYS A 225 -13.21 -13.71 -2.05
N LEU A 226 -13.07 -12.90 -1.00
CA LEU A 226 -11.82 -12.24 -0.67
C LEU A 226 -10.75 -13.24 -0.16
N PRO A 227 -11.05 -14.17 0.77
CA PRO A 227 -10.06 -15.19 1.16
C PRO A 227 -9.59 -16.05 -0.01
N ARG A 228 -10.51 -16.44 -0.91
CA ARG A 228 -10.17 -17.24 -2.10
C ARG A 228 -9.24 -16.48 -3.05
N ALA A 229 -9.47 -15.18 -3.26
CA ALA A 229 -8.60 -14.34 -4.07
C ALA A 229 -7.21 -14.19 -3.42
N LEU A 230 -7.16 -13.98 -2.10
CA LEU A 230 -5.90 -13.88 -1.36
C LEU A 230 -5.10 -15.20 -1.39
N ASP A 231 -5.77 -16.35 -1.19
CA ASP A 231 -5.15 -17.68 -1.31
C ASP A 231 -4.62 -17.93 -2.73
N TYR A 232 -5.40 -17.55 -3.74
CA TYR A 232 -4.97 -17.65 -5.13
C TYR A 232 -3.70 -16.85 -5.35
N LEU A 233 -3.68 -15.55 -5.03
CA LEU A 233 -2.49 -14.71 -5.17
C LEU A 233 -1.30 -15.27 -4.40
N GLN A 234 -1.51 -15.74 -3.16
CA GLN A 234 -0.45 -16.28 -2.32
C GLN A 234 0.15 -17.56 -2.93
N SER A 235 -0.65 -18.36 -3.64
CA SER A 235 -0.22 -19.57 -4.34
C SER A 235 0.62 -19.29 -5.60
N GLN A 236 0.49 -18.09 -6.19
CA GLN A 236 1.26 -17.69 -7.36
C GLN A 236 2.68 -17.22 -7.02
N LEU A 237 2.97 -17.02 -5.74
CA LEU A 237 4.24 -16.45 -5.30
C LEU A 237 5.33 -17.52 -5.15
N LYS A 238 6.51 -17.26 -5.74
CA LYS A 238 7.74 -18.01 -5.44
C LYS A 238 8.20 -17.72 -4.01
N PRO A 239 8.78 -18.68 -3.26
CA PRO A 239 9.43 -18.39 -1.99
C PRO A 239 10.41 -17.21 -2.10
N LYS A 240 10.54 -16.41 -1.03
CA LYS A 240 11.44 -15.26 -0.97
C LYS A 240 12.23 -15.31 0.33
N ASP A 241 13.55 -15.36 0.21
CA ASP A 241 14.44 -15.42 1.37
C ASP A 241 14.34 -14.15 2.21
N GLY A 242 14.42 -14.29 3.53
CA GLY A 242 14.37 -13.17 4.47
C GLY A 242 12.97 -12.59 4.73
N ILE A 243 11.91 -13.07 4.06
CA ILE A 243 10.53 -12.68 4.33
C ILE A 243 9.71 -13.88 4.78
N SER A 244 9.31 -13.86 6.05
CA SER A 244 8.42 -14.88 6.64
C SER A 244 6.96 -14.45 6.59
N GLY A 245 6.04 -15.43 6.55
CA GLY A 245 4.61 -15.20 6.63
C GLY A 245 3.95 -14.91 5.28
N LYS A 246 2.74 -14.34 5.33
CA LYS A 246 1.99 -13.98 4.12
C LYS A 246 2.62 -12.76 3.46
N ARG A 247 2.61 -12.75 2.13
CA ARG A 247 3.19 -11.65 1.31
C ARG A 247 2.17 -10.97 0.41
N VAL A 248 0.90 -11.36 0.51
CA VAL A 248 -0.23 -10.70 -0.14
C VAL A 248 -0.97 -9.84 0.87
N PHE A 249 -1.31 -8.61 0.51
CA PHE A 249 -2.08 -7.70 1.33
C PHE A 249 -3.18 -6.99 0.54
N ILE A 250 -4.19 -6.47 1.25
CA ILE A 250 -5.26 -5.67 0.62
C ILE A 250 -4.77 -4.23 0.55
N GLY A 251 -4.35 -3.81 -0.64
CA GLY A 251 -3.83 -2.47 -0.88
C GLY A 251 -4.91 -1.43 -1.13
N GLU A 252 -6.09 -1.86 -1.55
CA GLU A 252 -7.26 -1.00 -1.69
C GLU A 252 -8.56 -1.76 -1.43
N TYR A 253 -9.43 -1.11 -0.67
CA TYR A 253 -10.87 -1.39 -0.62
C TYR A 253 -11.60 -0.11 -0.23
N GLY A 254 -12.89 0.00 -0.58
CA GLY A 254 -13.68 1.15 -0.17
C GLY A 254 -15.11 1.06 -0.68
N PHE A 255 -15.97 1.91 -0.13
CA PHE A 255 -17.40 1.97 -0.47
C PHE A 255 -17.80 3.44 -0.58
N PRO A 256 -18.21 3.92 -1.77
CA PRO A 256 -18.47 5.34 -1.99
C PRO A 256 -19.85 5.75 -1.45
N VAL A 257 -19.94 6.91 -0.78
CA VAL A 257 -21.23 7.35 -0.21
C VAL A 257 -22.29 7.71 -1.26
N ASP A 258 -21.91 7.87 -2.54
CA ASP A 258 -22.85 7.99 -3.66
C ASP A 258 -23.72 6.73 -3.89
N ARG A 259 -23.33 5.59 -3.30
CA ARG A 259 -24.02 4.30 -3.38
C ARG A 259 -24.40 3.70 -2.03
N TYR A 260 -23.73 4.12 -0.96
CA TYR A 260 -23.85 3.53 0.37
C TYR A 260 -24.09 4.63 1.40
N THR A 261 -24.92 4.39 2.40
CA THR A 261 -24.97 5.34 3.52
C THR A 261 -23.63 5.33 4.28
N PRO A 262 -23.29 6.37 5.05
CA PRO A 262 -22.09 6.34 5.91
C PRO A 262 -22.05 5.13 6.86
N GLN A 263 -23.21 4.64 7.30
CA GLN A 263 -23.30 3.45 8.15
C GLN A 263 -23.06 2.14 7.36
N ASP A 264 -23.54 2.06 6.11
CA ASP A 264 -23.25 0.92 5.23
C ASP A 264 -21.77 0.89 4.87
N GLN A 265 -21.16 2.05 4.59
CA GLN A 265 -19.74 2.19 4.33
C GLN A 265 -18.92 1.62 5.49
N ASP A 266 -19.24 1.96 6.74
CA ASP A 266 -18.58 1.41 7.92
C ASP A 266 -18.81 -0.10 8.08
N THR A 267 -20.06 -0.53 8.00
CA THR A 267 -20.44 -1.94 8.17
C THR A 267 -19.72 -2.84 7.16
N LEU A 268 -19.65 -2.43 5.89
CA LEU A 268 -18.95 -3.17 4.84
C LEU A 268 -17.43 -3.10 5.02
N SER A 269 -16.90 -1.97 5.47
CA SER A 269 -15.46 -1.81 5.73
C SER A 269 -14.99 -2.72 6.86
N ARG A 270 -15.74 -2.82 7.96
CA ARG A 270 -15.46 -3.73 9.08
C ARG A 270 -15.36 -5.18 8.62
N ARG A 271 -16.22 -5.62 7.70
CA ARG A 271 -16.17 -6.98 7.12
C ARG A 271 -14.85 -7.23 6.40
N VAL A 272 -14.40 -6.29 5.57
CA VAL A 272 -13.12 -6.40 4.84
C VAL A 272 -11.93 -6.39 5.80
N MET A 273 -11.92 -5.47 6.78
CA MET A 273 -10.88 -5.40 7.80
C MET A 273 -10.75 -6.72 8.58
N ARG A 274 -11.87 -7.30 9.01
CA ARG A 274 -11.89 -8.60 9.70
C ARG A 274 -11.34 -9.72 8.83
N ILE A 275 -11.80 -9.84 7.58
CA ILE A 275 -11.32 -10.87 6.66
C ILE A 275 -9.80 -10.76 6.46
N GLY A 276 -9.31 -9.54 6.26
CA GLY A 276 -7.88 -9.30 6.07
C GLY A 276 -7.03 -9.68 7.29
N LEU A 277 -7.49 -9.34 8.50
CA LEU A 277 -6.85 -9.77 9.76
C LEU A 277 -6.92 -11.29 9.96
N GLU A 278 -8.09 -11.90 9.78
CA GLU A 278 -8.29 -13.35 9.93
C GLU A 278 -7.44 -14.16 8.95
N TRP A 279 -7.22 -13.66 7.73
CA TRP A 279 -6.34 -14.28 6.74
C TRP A 279 -4.84 -14.07 7.03
N GLY A 280 -4.50 -13.04 7.81
CA GLY A 280 -3.13 -12.66 8.15
C GLY A 280 -2.46 -11.74 7.12
N CYS A 281 -3.21 -10.79 6.55
CA CYS A 281 -2.66 -9.80 5.63
C CYS A 281 -1.62 -8.91 6.33
N PRO A 282 -0.46 -8.64 5.71
CA PRO A 282 0.47 -7.61 6.20
C PRO A 282 -0.17 -6.21 6.30
N PHE A 283 -1.08 -5.88 5.39
CA PHE A 283 -1.81 -4.61 5.37
C PHE A 283 -3.25 -4.75 4.86
N VAL A 284 -4.13 -3.87 5.33
CA VAL A 284 -5.51 -3.71 4.82
C VAL A 284 -5.82 -2.22 4.74
N LEU A 285 -5.71 -1.66 3.54
CA LEU A 285 -5.69 -0.21 3.32
C LEU A 285 -7.00 0.31 2.70
N TYR A 286 -7.70 1.17 3.44
CA TYR A 286 -8.92 1.82 2.99
C TYR A 286 -8.62 2.91 1.96
N TRP A 287 -9.34 2.93 0.85
CA TRP A 287 -9.36 4.03 -0.13
C TRP A 287 -10.55 4.98 0.15
N GLU A 288 -10.31 6.20 0.66
CA GLU A 288 -9.05 6.78 1.16
C GLU A 288 -9.32 7.89 2.20
N MET A 289 -8.30 8.65 2.66
CA MET A 289 -8.51 9.69 3.68
C MET A 289 -9.49 10.78 3.21
N TYR A 290 -9.21 11.44 2.08
CA TYR A 290 -10.07 12.44 1.42
C TYR A 290 -10.37 12.02 -0.01
N ASN A 291 -11.60 12.19 -0.48
CA ASN A 291 -12.02 11.69 -1.79
C ASN A 291 -11.30 12.41 -2.94
N ASN A 292 -10.85 11.64 -3.92
CA ASN A 292 -10.34 12.12 -5.21
C ASN A 292 -11.31 11.87 -6.40
N GLU A 293 -12.31 11.03 -6.19
CA GLU A 293 -13.25 10.60 -7.22
C GLU A 293 -14.40 11.60 -7.39
N VAL A 294 -14.28 12.54 -8.33
CA VAL A 294 -15.33 13.52 -8.65
C VAL A 294 -15.95 13.19 -10.01
N ARG A 295 -17.28 13.07 -10.06
CA ARG A 295 -18.03 12.81 -11.29
C ARG A 295 -19.12 13.85 -11.48
N ASP A 296 -19.13 14.51 -12.63
CA ASP A 296 -20.11 15.56 -12.97
C ASP A 296 -20.21 16.65 -11.89
N GLY A 297 -19.05 17.03 -11.32
CA GLY A 297 -18.94 18.02 -10.24
C GLY A 297 -19.40 17.53 -8.86
N ARG A 298 -19.74 16.24 -8.70
CA ARG A 298 -20.19 15.64 -7.44
C ARG A 298 -19.16 14.66 -6.90
N GLN A 299 -18.93 14.73 -5.59
CA GLN A 299 -18.10 13.77 -4.88
C GLN A 299 -18.72 12.38 -4.95
N ARG A 300 -17.94 11.36 -5.31
CA ARG A 300 -18.38 9.96 -5.21
C ARG A 300 -18.33 9.48 -3.76
N GLY A 301 -17.40 9.99 -2.96
CA GLY A 301 -17.41 9.79 -1.52
C GLY A 301 -16.65 8.56 -1.01
N PHE A 302 -15.53 8.22 -1.66
CA PHE A 302 -14.52 7.33 -1.10
C PHE A 302 -13.65 8.11 -0.10
N TRP A 303 -14.17 8.38 1.09
CA TRP A 303 -13.49 9.18 2.10
C TRP A 303 -13.61 8.58 3.51
N LEU A 304 -12.69 8.97 4.39
CA LEU A 304 -12.86 8.89 5.83
C LEU A 304 -13.36 10.21 6.40
N ILE A 305 -13.00 11.34 5.76
CA ILE A 305 -13.44 12.69 6.10
C ILE A 305 -13.97 13.33 4.83
N ASP A 306 -15.24 13.76 4.83
CA ASP A 306 -15.88 14.33 3.65
C ASP A 306 -15.42 15.75 3.32
N ASP A 307 -15.92 16.31 2.23
CA ASP A 307 -15.59 17.66 1.71
C ASP A 307 -16.15 18.81 2.56
N GLU A 308 -16.93 18.50 3.60
CA GLU A 308 -17.37 19.44 4.64
C GLU A 308 -16.55 19.31 5.93
N GLY A 309 -15.52 18.45 5.94
CA GLY A 309 -14.66 18.20 7.12
C GLY A 309 -15.29 17.27 8.16
N ARG A 310 -16.38 16.56 7.82
CA ARG A 310 -17.07 15.63 8.72
C ARG A 310 -16.42 14.26 8.64
N LYS A 311 -15.98 13.76 9.79
CA LYS A 311 -15.48 12.38 9.97
C LYS A 311 -16.64 11.39 9.85
N GLN A 312 -16.50 10.39 8.98
CA GLN A 312 -17.51 9.37 8.76
C GLN A 312 -17.42 8.24 9.81
N PRO A 313 -18.44 7.39 9.98
CA PRO A 313 -18.41 6.30 10.96
C PRO A 313 -17.17 5.38 10.82
N VAL A 314 -16.74 5.07 9.59
CA VAL A 314 -15.52 4.27 9.32
C VAL A 314 -14.22 4.93 9.83
N TYR A 315 -14.14 6.27 9.87
CA TYR A 315 -13.02 6.98 10.49
C TYR A 315 -12.95 6.65 11.99
N PHE A 316 -14.09 6.67 12.69
CA PHE A 316 -14.12 6.38 14.12
C PHE A 316 -13.84 4.91 14.43
N THR A 317 -14.23 4.00 13.55
CA THR A 317 -13.85 2.58 13.61
C THR A 317 -12.33 2.41 13.56
N LEU A 318 -11.66 2.99 12.56
CA LEU A 318 -10.20 2.94 12.45
C LEU A 318 -9.51 3.64 13.62
N GLN A 319 -10.03 4.79 14.08
CA GLN A 319 -9.48 5.50 15.22
C GLN A 319 -9.54 4.66 16.50
N GLN A 320 -10.69 4.05 16.78
CA GLN A 320 -10.86 3.20 17.96
C GLN A 320 -10.00 1.93 17.86
N TYR A 321 -9.90 1.34 16.66
CA TYR A 321 -9.00 0.23 16.38
C TYR A 321 -7.56 0.57 16.76
N HIS A 322 -7.01 1.68 16.27
CA HIS A 322 -5.62 2.06 16.57
C HIS A 322 -5.39 2.37 18.06
N ARG A 323 -6.38 2.95 18.75
CA ARG A 323 -6.31 3.14 20.20
C ARG A 323 -6.22 1.80 20.93
N ASN A 324 -7.10 0.87 20.62
CA ASN A 324 -7.11 -0.46 21.22
C ASN A 324 -5.81 -1.22 20.90
N ALA A 325 -5.35 -1.15 19.66
CA ALA A 325 -4.13 -1.81 19.19
C ALA A 325 -2.89 -1.34 19.96
N ARG A 326 -2.72 -0.03 20.14
CA ARG A 326 -1.59 0.53 20.90
C ARG A 326 -1.61 0.11 22.36
N VAL A 327 -2.77 0.15 23.01
CA VAL A 327 -2.92 -0.30 24.41
C VAL A 327 -2.57 -1.78 24.52
N TRP A 328 -3.17 -2.62 23.66
CA TRP A 328 -2.98 -4.06 23.71
C TRP A 328 -1.54 -4.49 23.44
N VAL A 329 -0.88 -3.93 22.41
CA VAL A 329 0.53 -4.23 22.11
C VAL A 329 1.45 -3.76 23.24
N THR A 330 1.18 -2.61 23.85
CA THR A 330 1.94 -2.11 25.01
C THR A 330 1.81 -3.06 26.20
N ASP A 331 0.59 -3.51 26.47
CA ASP A 331 0.30 -4.44 27.57
C ASP A 331 0.90 -5.81 27.33
N PHE A 332 0.80 -6.32 26.10
CA PHE A 332 1.42 -7.57 25.69
C PHE A 332 2.93 -7.51 25.87
N LEU A 333 3.59 -6.45 25.37
CA LEU A 333 5.02 -6.25 25.52
C LEU A 333 5.44 -6.22 26.99
N ARG A 334 4.69 -5.51 27.84
CA ARG A 334 4.96 -5.44 29.28
C ARG A 334 4.79 -6.79 29.97
N GLN A 335 3.79 -7.58 29.60
CA GLN A 335 3.50 -8.86 30.26
C GLN A 335 4.40 -10.00 29.77
N GLN A 336 4.64 -10.06 28.45
CA GLN A 336 5.35 -11.15 27.80
C GLN A 336 6.83 -10.84 27.55
N GLN A 337 7.26 -9.59 27.76
CA GLN A 337 8.63 -9.11 27.52
C GLN A 337 9.10 -9.31 26.06
N ARG A 338 8.15 -9.40 25.13
CA ARG A 338 8.34 -9.46 23.67
C ARG A 338 7.15 -8.83 22.95
N LEU A 339 7.33 -8.43 21.70
CA LEU A 339 6.20 -8.05 20.85
C LEU A 339 5.31 -9.28 20.55
N PRO A 340 4.00 -9.07 20.32
CA PRO A 340 3.13 -10.13 19.82
C PRO A 340 3.54 -10.53 18.40
N SER A 341 3.35 -11.81 18.08
CA SER A 341 3.37 -12.26 16.68
C SER A 341 2.15 -11.72 15.94
N SER A 342 2.19 -11.71 14.59
CA SER A 342 1.04 -11.30 13.78
C SER A 342 -0.21 -12.10 14.14
N MET A 343 -0.10 -13.41 14.31
CA MET A 343 -1.23 -14.27 14.67
C MET A 343 -1.85 -13.92 16.03
N GLU A 344 -1.04 -13.60 17.03
CA GLU A 344 -1.53 -13.18 18.36
C GLU A 344 -2.23 -11.82 18.29
N PHE A 345 -1.66 -10.89 17.53
CA PHE A 345 -2.24 -9.57 17.33
C PHE A 345 -3.55 -9.63 16.54
N ASP A 346 -3.55 -10.30 15.38
CA ASP A 346 -4.70 -10.42 14.49
C ASP A 346 -5.90 -11.05 15.21
N GLY A 347 -5.64 -12.11 15.99
CA GLY A 347 -6.67 -12.78 16.80
C GLY A 347 -7.34 -11.87 17.84
N ALA A 348 -6.57 -10.98 18.47
CA ALA A 348 -7.12 -9.96 19.38
C ALA A 348 -7.82 -8.83 18.61
N ALA A 349 -7.22 -8.38 17.51
CA ALA A 349 -7.61 -7.20 16.77
C ALA A 349 -8.97 -7.35 16.09
N VAL A 350 -9.30 -8.55 15.60
CA VAL A 350 -10.62 -8.87 15.00
C VAL A 350 -11.78 -8.60 15.97
N GLN A 351 -11.57 -8.77 17.27
CA GLN A 351 -12.63 -8.56 18.28
C GLN A 351 -13.00 -7.10 18.48
N TRP A 352 -12.15 -6.16 18.05
CA TRP A 352 -12.43 -4.71 18.15
C TRP A 352 -13.30 -4.19 17.01
N LEU A 353 -13.57 -5.03 16.01
CA LEU A 353 -14.32 -4.68 14.81
C LEU A 353 -15.75 -5.25 14.81
N GLN A 354 -16.23 -5.75 15.96
CA GLN A 354 -17.61 -6.21 16.13
C GLN A 354 -18.62 -5.09 15.94
#